data_AF-A5AX50-F1
#
_entry.id   AF-A5AX50-F1
#
_cell.length_a   1.000
_cell.length_b   1.000
_cell.length_c   1.000
_cell.angle_alpha   90.00
_cell.angle_beta   90.00
_cell.angle_gamma   90.00
#
_symmetry.space_group_name_H-M   'P 1'
#
loop_
_entity.id
_entity.type
_entity.pdbx_description
1 polymer ?
#
loop_
_entity_poly.entity_id
_entity_poly.type
_entity_poly.pdbx_seq_one_letter_code
_entity_poly.pdbx_strand_id
1 'polypeptide(L)'
;MDVKTTFLNGDLDEDVYMEQPTSFTEVGKEHLVCKLNKSIYGLKQASRQWYMKFDKIITQNGFKENIVDRCIYLRVSGSSYIFLVLYVDDILLMRAM
;
A
#
# COMPACT_ATOMS: atom_id res chain seq x y z
N MET A 1 -11.18 -5.63 7.67
CA MET A 1 -10.88 -6.26 6.36
C MET A 1 -9.38 -6.31 6.25
N ASP A 2 -8.80 -7.44 5.85
CA ASP A 2 -7.36 -7.60 5.67
C ASP A 2 -7.03 -7.58 4.17
N VAL A 3 -6.10 -6.72 3.75
CA VAL A 3 -5.66 -6.61 2.37
C VAL A 3 -4.59 -7.67 2.11
N LYS A 4 -4.82 -8.50 1.09
CA LYS A 4 -3.81 -9.49 0.70
C LYS A 4 -2.68 -8.86 -0.09
N THR A 5 -1.46 -9.30 0.20
CA THR A 5 -0.23 -8.86 -0.48
C THR A 5 -0.09 -7.33 -0.50
N THR A 6 -0.46 -6.65 0.58
CA THR A 6 -0.59 -5.20 0.70
C THR A 6 0.57 -4.44 0.07
N PHE A 7 1.81 -4.80 0.40
CA PHE A 7 3.00 -4.13 -0.12
C PHE A 7 3.20 -4.29 -1.63
N LEU A 8 2.71 -5.37 -2.26
CA LEU A 8 2.82 -5.54 -3.72
C LEU A 8 1.95 -4.56 -4.51
N ASN A 9 1.02 -3.87 -3.86
CA ASN A 9 0.20 -2.84 -4.49
C ASN A 9 0.90 -1.48 -4.59
N GLY A 10 1.93 -1.24 -3.77
CA GLY A 10 2.70 0.01 -3.77
C GLY A 10 3.57 0.14 -5.03
N ASP A 11 3.51 1.32 -5.64
CA ASP A 11 4.38 1.69 -6.75
C ASP A 11 5.78 2.08 -6.19
N LEU A 12 6.85 1.90 -6.96
CA LEU A 12 8.19 2.37 -6.58
C LEU A 12 8.54 3.61 -7.40
N ASP A 13 8.95 4.69 -6.72
CA ASP A 13 9.41 5.92 -7.37
C ASP A 13 10.87 5.83 -7.82
N GLU A 14 11.61 4.85 -7.29
CA GLU A 14 13.04 4.67 -7.51
C GLU A 14 13.34 3.25 -8.04
N ASP A 15 14.46 3.11 -8.74
CA ASP A 15 14.92 1.82 -9.22
C ASP A 15 15.56 1.03 -8.07
N VAL A 16 14.81 0.04 -7.56
CA VAL A 16 15.29 -0.88 -6.53
C VAL A 16 15.66 -2.22 -7.16
N TYR A 17 16.85 -2.69 -6.84
CA TYR A 17 17.35 -4.00 -7.24
C TYR A 17 17.58 -4.88 -6.02
N MET A 18 17.37 -6.18 -6.17
CA MET A 18 17.70 -7.18 -5.17
C MET A 18 18.54 -8.29 -5.78
N GLU A 19 19.35 -8.94 -4.96
CA GLU A 19 20.03 -10.18 -5.34
C GLU A 19 19.00 -11.23 -5.77
N GLN A 20 19.43 -12.11 -6.67
CA GLN A 20 18.59 -13.22 -7.11
C GLN A 20 18.29 -14.16 -5.92
N PRO A 21 17.03 -14.57 -5.73
CA PRO A 21 16.71 -15.61 -4.77
C PRO A 21 17.49 -16.89 -5.06
N THR A 22 17.88 -17.64 -4.02
CA THR A 22 18.73 -18.84 -4.15
C THR A 22 18.17 -19.89 -5.11
N SER A 23 16.85 -19.97 -5.28
CA SER A 23 16.18 -20.89 -6.20
C SER A 23 15.98 -20.34 -7.63
N PHE A 24 16.42 -19.11 -7.90
CA PHE A 24 16.27 -18.44 -9.20
C PHE A 24 17.58 -18.35 -9.98
N THR A 25 18.72 -18.54 -9.31
CA THR A 25 20.04 -18.39 -9.91
C THR A 25 20.35 -19.52 -10.90
N GLU A 26 20.58 -19.17 -12.17
CA GLU A 26 21.05 -20.10 -13.20
C GLU A 26 22.58 -20.05 -13.32
N VAL A 27 23.19 -21.19 -13.65
CA VAL A 27 24.65 -21.30 -13.86
C VAL A 27 25.10 -20.32 -14.95
N GLY A 28 26.07 -19.46 -14.63
CA GLY A 28 26.60 -18.42 -15.52
C GLY A 28 25.84 -17.09 -15.48
N LYS A 29 24.75 -16.99 -14.71
CA LYS A 29 23.95 -15.76 -14.54
C LYS A 29 23.93 -15.28 -13.09
N GLU A 30 24.84 -15.75 -12.24
CA GLU A 30 24.91 -15.44 -10.81
C GLU A 30 25.07 -13.94 -10.53
N HIS A 31 25.69 -13.21 -11.46
CA HIS A 31 25.93 -11.78 -11.37
C HIS A 31 24.71 -10.90 -11.68
N LEU A 32 23.61 -11.49 -12.17
CA LEU A 32 22.39 -10.74 -12.44
C LEU A 32 21.67 -10.35 -11.14
N VAL A 33 20.84 -9.33 -11.24
CA VAL A 33 19.99 -8.82 -10.15
C VAL A 33 18.55 -8.72 -10.62
N CYS A 34 17.61 -8.84 -9.70
CA CYS A 34 16.19 -8.65 -9.97
C CYS A 34 15.82 -7.18 -9.77
N LYS A 35 15.30 -6.53 -10.80
CA LYS A 35 14.67 -5.21 -10.66
C LYS A 35 13.27 -5.37 -10.09
N LEU A 36 12.97 -4.67 -9.00
CA LEU A 36 11.64 -4.65 -8.42
C LEU A 36 10.74 -3.67 -9.17
N ASN A 37 9.62 -4.17 -9.68
CA ASN A 37 8.60 -3.35 -10.35
C ASN A 37 7.55 -2.77 -9.39
N LYS A 38 7.47 -3.33 -8.18
CA LYS A 38 6.52 -2.99 -7.11
C LYS A 38 7.23 -3.08 -5.77
N SER A 39 6.71 -2.39 -4.76
CA SER A 39 7.24 -2.56 -3.42
C SER A 39 7.00 -3.98 -2.92
N ILE A 40 7.88 -4.46 -2.04
CA ILE A 40 7.77 -5.78 -1.41
C ILE A 40 7.98 -5.61 0.10
N TYR A 41 7.55 -6.59 0.88
CA TYR A 41 7.83 -6.62 2.32
C TYR A 41 9.35 -6.57 2.58
N GLY A 42 9.76 -5.86 3.63
CA GLY A 42 11.17 -5.69 3.99
C GLY A 42 11.83 -4.46 3.38
N LEU A 43 11.25 -3.85 2.33
CA LEU A 43 11.72 -2.53 1.89
C LEU A 43 11.33 -1.47 2.93
N LYS A 44 12.27 -0.58 3.26
CA LYS A 44 12.06 0.51 4.22
C LYS A 44 10.86 1.41 3.86
N GLN A 45 10.62 1.58 2.56
CA GLN A 45 9.57 2.41 1.98
C GLN A 45 8.27 1.65 1.67
N ALA A 46 8.21 0.32 1.87
CA ALA A 46 7.07 -0.52 1.47
C ALA A 46 5.73 -0.01 2.00
N SER A 47 5.65 0.23 3.32
CA SER A 47 4.42 0.70 3.96
C SER A 47 4.00 2.09 3.48
N ARG A 48 4.97 2.97 3.20
CA ARG A 48 4.69 4.31 2.68
C ARG A 48 4.16 4.24 1.25
N GLN A 49 4.78 3.43 0.39
CA GLN A 49 4.34 3.26 -1.00
C GLN A 49 2.94 2.67 -1.09
N TRP A 50 2.63 1.70 -0.22
CA TRP A 50 1.27 1.21 -0.04
C TRP A 50 0.30 2.32 0.38
N TYR A 51 0.62 3.07 1.44
CA TYR A 51 -0.25 4.14 1.93
C TYR A 51 -0.52 5.20 0.86
N MET A 52 0.49 5.66 0.11
CA MET A 52 0.29 6.65 -0.96
C MET A 52 -0.62 6.11 -2.08
N LYS A 53 -0.48 4.83 -2.42
CA LYS A 53 -1.38 4.17 -3.37
C LYS A 53 -2.81 4.13 -2.85
N PHE A 54 -2.98 3.74 -1.59
CA PHE A 54 -4.28 3.63 -0.94
C PHE A 54 -4.97 5.00 -0.84
N ASP A 55 -4.27 6.02 -0.34
CA ASP A 55 -4.76 7.39 -0.19
C ASP A 55 -5.29 7.92 -1.53
N LYS A 56 -4.49 7.79 -2.60
CA LYS A 56 -4.90 8.19 -3.96
C LYS A 56 -6.20 7.51 -4.40
N ILE A 57 -6.34 6.20 -4.15
CA ILE A 57 -7.54 5.46 -4.55
C ILE A 57 -8.75 5.87 -3.71
N ILE A 58 -8.59 5.98 -2.39
CA ILE A 58 -9.72 6.20 -1.49
C ILE A 58 -10.26 7.63 -1.61
N THR A 59 -9.37 8.61 -1.81
CA THR A 59 -9.75 10.00 -2.06
C THR A 59 -10.48 10.16 -3.40
N GLN A 60 -10.06 9.46 -4.45
CA GLN A 60 -10.79 9.38 -5.72
C GLN A 60 -12.20 8.78 -5.57
N ASN A 61 -12.40 7.93 -4.55
CA ASN A 61 -13.70 7.34 -4.21
C ASN A 61 -14.55 8.21 -3.27
N GLY A 62 -14.18 9.49 -3.10
CA GLY A 62 -14.99 10.50 -2.38
C GLY A 62 -14.81 10.49 -0.87
N PHE A 63 -13.82 9.76 -0.35
CA PHE A 63 -13.39 9.92 1.03
C PHE A 63 -12.48 11.14 1.17
N LYS A 64 -12.51 11.77 2.34
CA LYS A 64 -11.59 12.84 2.73
C LYS A 64 -10.73 12.37 3.89
N GLU A 65 -9.43 12.51 3.74
CA GLU A 65 -8.46 12.26 4.79
C GLU A 65 -8.66 13.21 5.97
N ASN A 66 -8.45 12.71 7.19
CA ASN A 66 -8.39 13.52 8.38
C ASN A 66 -7.00 14.19 8.49
N ILE A 67 -7.00 15.51 8.76
CA ILE A 67 -5.77 16.32 8.79
C ILE A 67 -4.88 16.06 10.01
N VAL A 68 -5.44 15.50 11.10
CA VAL A 68 -4.73 15.20 12.35
C VAL A 68 -4.19 13.78 12.31
N ASP A 69 -5.02 12.83 11.89
CA ASP A 69 -4.65 11.43 11.72
C ASP A 69 -4.92 10.95 10.29
N ARG A 70 -3.85 10.89 9.51
CA ARG A 70 -3.83 10.51 8.09
C ARG A 70 -4.25 9.07 7.80
N CYS A 71 -4.38 8.24 8.83
CA CYS A 71 -4.90 6.90 8.67
C CYS A 71 -6.44 6.83 8.69
N ILE A 72 -7.10 7.95 9.02
CA ILE A 72 -8.56 8.05 9.14
C ILE A 72 -9.14 8.83 7.95
N TYR A 73 -10.19 8.28 7.37
CA TYR A 73 -10.91 8.85 6.24
C TYR A 73 -12.40 8.93 6.54
N LEU A 74 -13.04 10.01 6.06
CA LEU A 74 -14.47 10.25 6.21
C LEU A 74 -15.13 10.45 4.85
N ARG A 75 -16.27 9.80 4.64
CA ARG A 75 -17.18 10.09 3.53
C ARG A 75 -18.57 10.41 4.07
N VAL A 76 -19.15 11.50 3.60
CA VAL A 76 -20.50 11.93 3.98
C VAL A 76 -21.46 11.69 2.81
N SER A 77 -22.61 11.10 3.10
CA SER A 77 -23.67 10.82 2.13
C SER A 77 -25.03 11.10 2.74
N GLY A 78 -25.54 12.31 2.54
CA GLY A 78 -26.76 12.78 3.21
C GLY A 78 -26.53 12.92 4.71
N SER A 79 -27.37 12.27 5.52
CA SER A 79 -27.19 12.19 6.98
C SER A 79 -26.18 11.11 7.40
N SER A 80 -25.75 10.23 6.50
CA SER A 80 -24.87 9.11 6.86
C SER A 80 -23.40 9.47 6.73
N TYR A 81 -22.62 8.99 7.71
CA TYR A 81 -21.17 9.13 7.76
C TYR A 81 -20.53 7.76 7.63
N ILE A 82 -19.49 7.64 6.80
CA ILE A 82 -18.69 6.43 6.67
C ILE A 82 -17.27 6.78 7.08
N PHE A 83 -16.81 6.15 8.16
CA PHE A 83 -15.44 6.22 8.63
C PHE A 83 -14.67 5.02 8.11
N LEU A 84 -13.49 5.26 7.56
CA LEU A 84 -12.53 4.24 7.20
C LEU A 84 -11.24 4.51 7.97
N VAL A 85 -10.70 3.49 8.62
CA VAL A 85 -9.41 3.55 9.30
C VAL A 85 -8.49 2.51 8.67
N LEU A 86 -7.32 2.94 8.21
CA LEU A 86 -6.28 2.08 7.64
C LEU A 86 -5.20 1.84 8.69
N TYR A 87 -4.90 0.59 9.00
CA TYR A 87 -3.76 0.21 9.82
C TYR A 87 -2.90 -0.81 9.08
N VAL A 88 -1.84 -0.33 8.42
CA VAL A 88 -0.97 -1.15 7.56
C VAL A 88 -1.81 -1.89 6.48
N ASP A 89 -2.09 -3.17 6.68
CA ASP A 89 -2.88 -4.05 5.82
C ASP A 89 -4.34 -4.22 6.26
N ASP A 90 -4.68 -3.82 7.49
CA ASP A 90 -6.05 -3.84 8.00
C ASP A 90 -6.83 -2.58 7.66
N ILE A 91 -8.10 -2.76 7.33
CA ILE A 91 -9.08 -1.70 7.09
C ILE A 91 -10.28 -1.92 7.99
N LEU A 92 -10.57 -0.95 8.84
CA LEU A 92 -11.83 -0.85 9.59
C LEU A 92 -12.78 0.08 8.84
N LEU A 93 -14.03 -0.35 8.66
CA LEU A 93 -15.07 0.45 8.04
C LEU A 93 -16.27 0.54 8.98
N MET A 94 -16.71 1.75 9.30
CA MET A 94 -17.83 2.01 10.19
C MET A 94 -18.79 2.99 9.53
N ARG A 95 -20.09 2.72 9.65
CA ARG A 95 -21.15 3.62 9.20
C ARG A 95 -21.92 4.16 10.40
N ALA A 96 -22.12 5.47 10.45
CA ALA A 96 -23.02 6.16 11.37
C ALA A 96 -24.18 6.81 10.59
N MET A 97 -25.30 7.02 11.27
CA MET A 97 -26.53 7.64 10.75
C MET A 97 -26.76 9.00 11.38
#